data_AF-A0A9W8G4S6-F1
#
_entry.id   AF-A0A9W8G4S6-F1
#
_cell.length_a   1.000
_cell.length_b   1.000
_cell.length_c   1.000
_cell.angle_alpha   90.00
_cell.angle_beta   90.00
_cell.angle_gamma   90.00
#
_symmetry.space_group_name_H-M   'P 1'
#
loop_
_entity.id
_entity.type
_entity.pdbx_description
1 polymer ?
#
loop_
_entity_poly.entity_id
_entity_poly.type
_entity_poly.pdbx_seq_one_letter_code
_entity_poly.pdbx_strand_id
1 'polypeptide(L)' 'MTSDSAEHNTRETEGDEWDERIKRTGCFAENEQLLVCHFDTGDWRKCLKEMAAFKECMRNIGGSKKKPKSD' A
#
# COMPACT_ATOMS: atom_id res chain seq x y z
N MET A 1 0.47 -18.19 42.07
CA MET A 1 0.92 -19.42 41.39
C MET A 1 1.21 -19.03 39.95
N THR A 2 2.50 -19.07 39.59
CA THR A 2 3.16 -18.92 38.27
C THR A 2 2.56 -17.86 37.31
N SER A 3 3.18 -16.70 37.12
CA SER A 3 4.39 -16.52 36.29
C SER A 3 4.21 -17.04 34.86
N ASP A 4 4.57 -16.18 33.90
CA ASP A 4 4.62 -16.39 32.44
C ASP A 4 3.35 -16.18 31.64
N SER A 5 3.14 -14.93 31.22
CA SER A 5 2.70 -14.60 29.85
C SER A 5 3.10 -13.15 29.54
N ALA A 6 4.38 -12.86 29.72
CA ALA A 6 5.02 -11.63 29.21
C ALA A 6 5.50 -11.83 27.77
N GLU A 7 4.69 -12.48 26.93
CA GLU A 7 4.97 -12.64 25.50
C GLU A 7 3.68 -12.41 24.69
N HIS A 8 3.28 -11.14 24.59
CA HIS A 8 2.55 -10.70 23.41
C HIS A 8 3.42 -9.70 22.66
N ASN A 9 4.24 -10.28 21.78
CA ASN A 9 4.81 -9.72 20.56
C ASN A 9 4.99 -8.19 20.55
N THR A 10 6.25 -7.75 20.53
CA THR A 10 6.73 -6.41 20.14
C THR A 10 6.36 -6.05 18.69
N ARG A 11 5.08 -6.10 18.33
CA ARG A 11 4.48 -5.73 17.04
C ARG A 11 3.62 -4.46 17.14
N GLU A 12 3.56 -3.82 18.30
CA GLU A 12 2.74 -2.63 18.50
C GLU A 12 3.50 -1.30 18.35
N THR A 13 4.80 -1.33 18.03
CA THR A 13 5.62 -0.10 17.96
C THR A 13 6.27 0.17 16.61
N GLU A 14 6.07 -0.69 15.62
CA GLU A 14 6.50 -0.48 14.24
C GLU A 14 5.27 -0.59 13.34
N GLY A 15 5.21 0.17 12.25
CA GLY A 15 4.08 0.09 11.31
C GLY A 15 3.89 -1.36 10.87
N ASP A 16 2.70 -1.71 10.38
CA ASP A 16 2.56 -3.05 9.82
C ASP A 16 3.61 -3.24 8.69
N GLU A 17 4.18 -4.44 8.60
CA GLU A 17 5.26 -4.73 7.66
C GLU A 17 4.86 -4.36 6.22
N TRP A 18 3.55 -4.41 5.93
CA TRP A 18 2.96 -4.05 4.66
C TRP A 18 3.01 -2.55 4.37
N ASP A 19 2.61 -1.69 5.30
CA ASP A 19 2.68 -0.24 5.19
C ASP A 19 4.12 0.22 5.06
N GLU A 20 5.04 -0.39 5.81
CA GLU A 20 6.45 -0.06 5.66
C GLU A 20 6.96 -0.35 4.24
N ARG A 21 6.58 -1.51 3.69
CA ARG A 21 6.94 -1.87 2.31
C ARG A 21 6.34 -0.89 1.30
N ILE A 22 5.07 -0.50 1.47
CA ILE A 22 4.44 0.49 0.60
C ILE A 22 5.06 1.89 0.77
N LYS A 23 5.39 2.33 1.99
CA LYS A 23 6.08 3.62 2.22
C LYS A 23 7.43 3.69 1.51
N ARG A 24 8.19 2.58 1.51
CA ARG A 24 9.48 2.47 0.78
C ARG A 24 9.33 2.62 -0.74
N THR A 25 8.13 2.43 -1.29
CA THR A 25 7.88 2.61 -2.72
C THR A 25 7.70 4.06 -3.17
N GLY A 26 7.36 4.96 -2.26
CA GLY A 26 6.89 6.32 -2.61
C GLY A 26 5.44 6.38 -3.11
N CYS A 27 4.74 5.25 -3.26
CA CYS A 27 3.35 5.16 -3.74
C CYS A 27 2.32 5.02 -2.62
N PHE A 28 2.66 5.50 -1.42
CA PHE A 28 1.80 5.36 -0.24
C PHE A 28 0.50 6.16 -0.37
N ALA A 29 0.54 7.34 -0.97
CA ALA A 29 -0.63 8.19 -1.16
C ALA A 29 -1.68 7.53 -2.07
N GLU A 30 -1.27 6.92 -3.18
CA GLU A 30 -2.17 6.21 -4.08
C GLU A 30 -2.73 4.93 -3.45
N ASN A 31 -1.93 4.23 -2.63
CA ASN A 31 -2.39 3.10 -1.84
C ASN A 31 -3.46 3.52 -0.82
N GLU A 32 -3.23 4.61 -0.09
CA GLU A 32 -4.17 5.14 0.90
C GLU A 32 -5.50 5.55 0.24
N GLN A 33 -5.47 6.27 -0.88
CA GLN A 33 -6.68 6.63 -1.64
C GLN A 33 -7.49 5.40 -2.07
N LEU A 34 -6.78 4.36 -2.50
CA LEU A 34 -7.39 3.11 -2.92
C LEU A 34 -8.02 2.37 -1.72
N LEU A 35 -7.35 2.32 -0.57
CA LEU A 35 -7.89 1.71 0.65
C LEU A 35 -9.09 2.48 1.20
N VAL A 36 -9.05 3.82 1.18
CA VAL A 36 -10.18 4.68 1.58
C VAL A 36 -11.40 4.42 0.68
N CYS A 37 -11.21 4.36 -0.64
CA CYS A 37 -12.32 4.01 -1.53
C CYS A 37 -12.92 2.64 -1.21
N HIS A 38 -12.09 1.62 -0.96
CA HIS A 38 -12.60 0.30 -0.60
C HIS A 38 -13.30 0.31 0.77
N PHE A 39 -12.79 1.07 1.73
CA PHE A 39 -13.43 1.25 3.04
C PHE A 39 -14.83 1.88 2.89
N ASP A 40 -14.96 2.93 2.08
CA ASP A 40 -16.23 3.63 1.86
C ASP A 40 -17.24 2.80 1.08
N THR A 41 -16.76 2.02 0.09
CA THR A 41 -17.64 1.33 -0.87
C THR A 41 -17.86 -0.14 -0.58
N GLY A 42 -16.94 -0.78 0.14
CA GLY A 42 -16.86 -2.23 0.31
C GLY A 42 -16.66 -3.03 -0.99
N ASP A 43 -16.37 -2.36 -2.11
CA ASP A 43 -16.29 -3.00 -3.44
C ASP A 43 -15.17 -2.42 -4.29
N TRP A 44 -14.10 -3.20 -4.42
CA TRP A 44 -12.94 -2.88 -5.25
C TRP A 44 -13.27 -2.55 -6.71
N ARG A 45 -14.40 -3.04 -7.26
CA ARG A 45 -14.83 -2.73 -8.63
C ARG A 45 -15.29 -1.29 -8.80
N LYS A 46 -15.63 -0.59 -7.71
CA LYS A 46 -15.97 0.84 -7.73
C LYS A 46 -14.73 1.73 -7.64
N CYS A 47 -13.59 1.18 -7.23
CA CYS A 47 -12.33 1.89 -7.02
C CYS A 47 -11.35 1.75 -8.19
N LEU A 48 -11.85 1.56 -9.42
CA LEU A 48 -11.01 1.32 -10.59
C LEU A 48 -10.08 2.51 -10.90
N LYS A 49 -10.52 3.73 -10.57
CA LYS A 49 -9.73 4.96 -10.75
C LYS A 49 -8.52 4.97 -9.81
N GLU A 50 -8.75 4.77 -8.52
CA GLU A 50 -7.71 4.72 -7.48
C GLU A 50 -6.76 3.53 -7.73
N MET A 51 -7.32 2.39 -8.15
CA MET A 51 -6.55 1.20 -8.54
C MET A 51 -5.64 1.49 -9.74
N ALA A 52 -6.10 2.25 -10.73
CA ALA A 52 -5.28 2.63 -11.88
C ALA A 52 -4.15 3.57 -11.48
N ALA A 53 -4.42 4.55 -10.61
CA ALA A 53 -3.44 5.47 -10.06
C ALA A 53 -2.35 4.74 -9.27
N PHE A 54 -2.74 3.83 -8.36
CA PHE A 54 -1.78 3.03 -7.60
C PHE A 54 -0.90 2.16 -8.51
N LYS A 55 -1.50 1.48 -9.50
CA LYS A 55 -0.75 0.71 -10.50
C LYS A 55 0.18 1.60 -11.32
N GLU A 56 -0.20 2.83 -11.60
CA GLU A 56 0.66 3.78 -12.31
C GLU A 56 1.89 4.17 -11.53
N CYS A 57 1.71 4.54 -10.26
CA CYS A 57 2.84 4.81 -9.39
C CYS A 57 3.75 3.59 -9.27
N MET A 58 3.17 2.39 -9.06
CA MET A 58 3.95 1.16 -8.86
C MET A 58 4.80 0.75 -10.08
N ARG A 59 4.35 1.08 -11.31
CA ARG A 59 5.13 0.82 -12.53
C ARG A 59 6.45 1.60 -12.59
N ASN A 60 6.54 2.72 -11.87
CA ASN A 60 7.72 3.59 -11.90
C ASN A 60 8.84 3.11 -10.96
N ILE A 61 8.53 2.28 -9.96
CA ILE A 61 9.53 1.73 -9.00
C ILE A 61 10.37 0.63 -9.65
N GLY A 62 9.74 -0.22 -10.48
CA GLY A 62 10.37 -1.41 -11.07
C GLY A 62 11.11 -1.15 -12.40
N GLY A 63 11.16 0.09 -12.88
CA GLY A 63 11.81 0.44 -14.15
C GLY A 63 11.02 -0.02 -15.38
N SER A 64 10.02 0.75 -15.79
CA SER A 64 9.57 0.74 -17.19
C SER A 64 10.05 2.02 -17.86
N LYS A 65 11.21 1.95 -18.53
CA LYS A 65 11.61 2.92 -19.55
C LYS A 65 10.53 2.96 -20.65
N LYS A 66 9.47 3.75 -20.48
CA LYS A 66 8.65 4.13 -21.63
C LYS A 66 9.44 5.20 -22.36
N LYS A 67 10.12 4.80 -23.45
CA LYS A 67 10.56 5.80 -24.44
C LYS A 67 9.31 6.59 -24.88
N PRO A 68 9.34 7.93 -24.91
CA PRO A 68 8.26 8.68 -25.51
C PRO A 68 8.16 8.26 -26.98
N LYS A 69 6.97 7.87 -27.46
CA LYS A 69 6.67 7.98 -28.87
C LYS A 69 6.45 9.47 -29.11
N SER A 70 7.45 10.14 -29.67
CA SER A 70 7.25 11.40 -30.39
C SER A 70 6.47 11.09 -31.67
N ASP A 71 5.59 12.03 -32.05
CA ASP A 71 4.58 11.94 -33.12
C ASP A 71 5.06 11.40 -34.47
#